data_AF-A0A7R9A8D5-F1
#
_entry.id   AF-A0A7R9A8D5-F1
#
_cell.length_a   1.000
_cell.length_b   1.000
_cell.length_c   1.000
_cell.angle_alpha   90.00
_cell.angle_beta   90.00
_cell.angle_gamma   90.00
#
_symmetry.space_group_name_H-M   'P 1'
#
loop_
_entity.id
_entity.type
_entity.pdbx_description
1 polymer ?
#
loop_
_entity_poly.entity_id
_entity_poly.type
_entity_poly.pdbx_seq_one_letter_code
_entity_poly.pdbx_strand_id
1 'polypeptide(L)'
;MRFSNWLLLGFAIAFLSYLCIGALIFGLVESPAEHKIEEELLEKKQLFLNLHPCVTEDALEELIELIEKANNRGVSASRNFTREPNWSFGQAFFFSGTVVTTIGRKFV
;
A
#
# COMPACT_ATOMS: atom_id res chain seq x y z
N MET A 1 -32.91 -14.62 28.42
CA MET A 1 -31.92 -13.85 27.61
C MET A 1 -32.25 -12.37 27.79
N ARG A 2 -31.35 -11.58 28.40
CA ARG A 2 -31.60 -10.15 28.72
C ARG A 2 -31.66 -9.32 27.44
N PHE A 3 -32.54 -8.31 27.37
CA PHE A 3 -32.71 -7.36 26.26
C PHE A 3 -31.39 -6.79 25.70
N SER A 4 -30.36 -6.67 26.53
CA SER A 4 -29.00 -6.26 26.16
C SER A 4 -28.38 -7.12 25.05
N ASN A 5 -28.67 -8.42 24.99
CA ASN A 5 -28.09 -9.31 23.98
C ASN A 5 -28.68 -9.06 22.58
N TRP A 6 -29.95 -8.64 22.51
CA TRP A 6 -30.62 -8.34 21.25
C TRP A 6 -30.16 -7.00 20.69
N LEU A 7 -29.93 -6.02 21.56
CA LEU A 7 -29.33 -4.74 21.17
C LEU A 7 -27.90 -4.92 20.64
N LEU A 8 -27.09 -5.72 21.32
CA LEU A 8 -25.72 -6.04 20.88
C LEU A 8 -25.72 -6.73 19.52
N LEU A 9 -26.63 -7.69 19.30
CA LEU A 9 -26.77 -8.38 18.02
C LEU A 9 -27.22 -7.43 16.90
N GLY A 10 -28.17 -6.53 17.19
CA GLY A 10 -28.58 -5.48 16.25
C GLY A 10 -27.43 -4.55 15.87
N PHE A 11 -26.63 -4.11 16.84
CA PHE A 11 -25.44 -3.29 16.60
C PHE A 11 -24.39 -4.03 15.75
N ALA A 12 -24.15 -5.31 16.05
CA ALA A 12 -23.23 -6.12 15.26
C ALA A 12 -23.67 -6.26 13.80
N ILE A 13 -24.96 -6.50 13.55
CA ILE A 13 -25.52 -6.58 12.19
C ILE A 13 -25.36 -5.24 11.46
N ALA A 14 -25.69 -4.12 12.11
CA ALA A 14 -25.55 -2.79 11.53
C ALA A 14 -24.08 -2.43 11.22
N PHE A 15 -23.16 -2.83 12.10
CA PHE A 15 -21.73 -2.64 11.87
C PHE A 15 -21.23 -3.48 10.68
N LEU A 16 -21.63 -4.75 10.60
CA LEU A 16 -21.28 -5.61 9.47
C LEU A 16 -21.86 -5.09 8.15
N SER A 17 -23.12 -4.64 8.15
CA SER A 17 -23.71 -4.06 6.94
C SER A 17 -22.99 -2.78 6.52
N TYR A 18 -22.59 -1.93 7.46
CA TYR A 18 -21.78 -0.75 7.20
C TYR A 18 -20.44 -1.10 6.55
N LEU A 19 -19.72 -2.11 7.07
CA LEU A 19 -18.46 -2.58 6.47
C LEU A 19 -18.68 -3.14 5.06
N CYS A 20 -19.75 -3.93 4.82
CA CYS A 20 -20.07 -4.45 3.49
C CYS A 20 -20.36 -3.33 2.49
N ILE A 21 -21.13 -2.31 2.90
CA ILE A 21 -21.41 -1.14 2.05
C ILE A 21 -20.10 -0.39 1.74
N GLY A 22 -19.24 -0.17 2.74
CA GLY A 22 -17.93 0.43 2.54
C GLY A 22 -17.07 -0.36 1.54
N ALA A 23 -17.00 -1.68 1.70
CA ALA A 23 -16.25 -2.55 0.79
C ALA A 23 -16.76 -2.49 -0.66
N LEU A 24 -18.09 -2.45 -0.85
CA LEU A 24 -18.68 -2.29 -2.18
C LEU A 24 -18.35 -0.93 -2.80
N ILE A 25 -18.46 0.15 -2.03
CA ILE A 25 -18.16 1.50 -2.51
C ILE A 25 -16.68 1.61 -2.89
N PHE A 26 -15.77 1.19 -2.02
CA PHE A 26 -14.33 1.22 -2.32
C PHE A 26 -13.99 0.33 -3.51
N GLY A 27 -14.57 -0.88 -3.59
CA GLY A 27 -14.36 -1.76 -4.74
C GLY A 27 -14.79 -1.12 -6.06
N LEU A 28 -15.95 -0.45 -6.09
CA LEU A 28 -16.43 0.21 -7.30
C LEU A 28 -15.62 1.46 -7.67
N VAL A 29 -15.17 2.23 -6.68
CA VAL A 29 -14.45 3.49 -6.89
C VAL A 29 -12.98 3.25 -7.25
N GLU A 30 -12.30 2.34 -6.55
CA GLU A 30 -10.85 2.15 -6.67
C GLU A 30 -10.47 1.14 -7.77
N SER A 31 -11.29 0.11 -8.04
CA SER A 31 -10.98 -0.90 -9.07
C SER A 31 -10.62 -0.32 -10.46
N PRO A 32 -11.33 0.68 -11.03
CA PRO A 32 -10.92 1.24 -12.32
C PRO A 32 -9.62 2.04 -12.26
N ALA A 33 -9.25 2.58 -11.10
CA ALA A 33 -7.97 3.26 -10.93
C ALA A 33 -6.82 2.26 -10.80
N GLU A 34 -7.02 1.18 -10.04
CA GLU A 34 -6.10 0.04 -9.93
C GLU A 34 -5.79 -0.55 -11.30
N HIS A 35 -6.81 -0.87 -12.10
CA HIS A 35 -6.62 -1.46 -13.43
C HIS A 35 -5.81 -0.57 -14.37
N LYS A 36 -6.01 0.76 -14.33
CA LYS A 36 -5.22 1.70 -15.14
C LYS A 36 -3.75 1.71 -14.75
N ILE A 37 -3.46 1.60 -13.45
CA ILE A 37 -2.08 1.55 -12.94
C ILE A 37 -1.43 0.22 -13.38
N GLU A 38 -2.16 -0.89 -13.34
CA GLU A 38 -1.68 -2.18 -13.85
C GLU A 38 -1.37 -2.13 -15.35
N GLU A 39 -2.28 -1.59 -16.16
CA GLU A 39 -2.09 -1.45 -17.60
C GLU A 39 -0.87 -0.56 -17.91
N GLU A 40 -0.74 0.59 -17.25
CA GLU A 40 0.41 1.48 -17.42
C GLU A 40 1.72 0.78 -17.03
N LEU A 41 1.72 0.03 -15.92
CA LEU A 41 2.89 -0.71 -15.47
C LEU A 41 3.31 -1.76 -16.50
N LEU A 42 2.36 -2.53 -17.04
CA LEU A 42 2.62 -3.53 -18.08
C LEU A 42 3.15 -2.89 -19.37
N GLU A 43 2.54 -1.78 -19.82
CA GLU A 43 2.97 -1.04 -20.99
C GLU A 43 4.42 -0.56 -20.83
N LYS A 44 4.76 0.03 -19.67
CA LYS A 44 6.11 0.52 -19.39
C LYS A 44 7.13 -0.61 -19.31
N LYS A 45 6.78 -1.76 -18.73
CA LYS A 45 7.66 -2.95 -18.69
C LYS A 45 7.94 -3.46 -20.11
N GLN A 46 6.92 -3.61 -20.93
CA GLN A 46 7.07 -4.06 -22.32
C GLN A 46 7.90 -3.07 -23.14
N LEU A 47 7.62 -1.76 -23.01
CA LEU A 47 8.40 -0.72 -23.68
C LEU A 47 9.88 -0.76 -23.26
N PHE A 48 10.16 -0.98 -21.98
CA PHE A 48 11.54 -1.11 -21.48
C PHE A 48 12.26 -2.31 -22.10
N LEU A 49 11.64 -3.49 -22.13
CA LEU A 49 12.22 -4.70 -22.75
C LEU A 49 12.45 -4.51 -24.25
N ASN A 50 11.54 -3.83 -24.95
CA ASN A 50 11.68 -3.52 -26.37
C ASN A 50 12.85 -2.57 -26.66
N LEU A 51 13.09 -1.58 -25.77
CA LEU A 51 14.22 -0.66 -25.90
C LEU A 51 15.55 -1.30 -25.48
N HIS A 52 15.51 -2.32 -24.63
CA HIS A 52 16.69 -2.97 -24.04
C HIS A 52 16.68 -4.49 -24.25
N PRO A 53 16.92 -4.97 -25.49
CA PRO A 53 16.86 -6.40 -25.82
C PRO A 53 17.94 -7.25 -25.13
N CYS A 54 18.92 -6.61 -24.47
CA CYS A 54 19.91 -7.29 -23.64
C CYS A 54 19.40 -7.68 -22.24
N VAL A 55 18.22 -7.20 -21.84
CA VAL A 55 17.59 -7.52 -20.55
C VAL A 55 16.52 -8.56 -20.79
N THR A 56 16.58 -9.68 -20.06
CA THR A 56 15.54 -10.69 -20.08
C THR A 56 14.37 -10.27 -19.17
N GLU A 57 13.18 -10.77 -19.48
CA GLU A 57 11.99 -10.53 -18.66
C GLU A 57 12.19 -10.98 -17.21
N ASP A 58 12.75 -12.18 -17.00
CA ASP A 58 13.07 -12.71 -15.67
C ASP A 58 14.02 -11.80 -14.88
N ALA A 59 15.05 -11.25 -15.52
CA ALA A 59 16.01 -10.36 -14.85
C ALA A 59 15.38 -9.01 -14.47
N LEU A 60 14.44 -8.53 -15.29
CA LEU A 60 13.66 -7.33 -14.96
C LEU A 60 12.72 -7.59 -13.78
N GLU A 61 12.07 -8.76 -13.74
CA GLU A 61 11.18 -9.14 -12.64
C GLU A 61 11.94 -9.27 -11.32
N GLU A 62 13.10 -9.95 -11.32
CA GLU A 62 13.94 -10.10 -10.13
C GLU A 62 14.37 -8.73 -9.57
N LEU A 63 14.67 -7.77 -10.44
CA LEU A 63 14.98 -6.39 -10.03
C LEU A 63 13.77 -5.69 -9.42
N ILE A 64 12.57 -5.84 -10.01
CA ILE A 64 11.34 -5.24 -9.49
C ILE A 64 11.01 -5.82 -8.11
N GLU A 65 11.10 -7.14 -7.92
CA GLU A 65 10.89 -7.79 -6.62
C GLU A 65 11.88 -7.26 -5.56
N LEU A 66 13.14 -7.06 -5.95
CA LEU A 66 14.15 -6.49 -5.05
C LEU A 66 13.81 -5.05 -4.65
N ILE A 67 13.37 -4.23 -5.60
CA ILE A 67 12.95 -2.84 -5.37
C ILE A 67 11.73 -2.82 -4.45
N GLU A 68 10.73 -3.68 -4.68
CA GLU A 68 9.54 -3.76 -3.85
C GLU A 68 9.91 -4.17 -2.41
N LYS A 69 10.79 -5.17 -2.25
CA LYS A 69 11.27 -5.63 -0.94
C LYS A 69 12.05 -4.54 -0.19
N ALA A 70 12.84 -3.75 -0.90
CA ALA A 70 13.52 -2.59 -0.33
C ALA A 70 12.53 -1.49 0.08
N ASN A 71 11.55 -1.19 -0.78
CA ASN A 71 10.53 -0.18 -0.54
C ASN A 71 9.61 -0.55 0.64
N ASN A 72 9.25 -1.83 0.78
CA ASN A 72 8.52 -2.38 1.92
C ASN A 72 9.28 -2.22 3.26
N ARG A 73 10.59 -1.98 3.21
CA ARG A 73 11.45 -1.64 4.36
C ARG A 73 11.73 -0.14 4.48
N GLY A 74 11.04 0.69 3.70
CA GLY A 74 11.19 2.14 3.63
C GLY A 74 12.40 2.61 2.83
N VAL A 75 13.10 1.73 2.11
CA VAL A 75 14.27 2.09 1.31
C VAL A 75 13.82 2.36 -0.13
N SER A 76 13.85 3.63 -0.55
CA SER A 76 13.51 4.02 -1.91
C SER A 76 14.64 3.70 -2.89
N ALA A 77 14.30 3.13 -4.05
CA ALA A 77 15.24 2.91 -5.15
C ALA A 77 15.56 4.20 -5.95
N SER A 78 14.76 5.26 -5.76
CA SER A 78 14.95 6.51 -6.48
C SER A 78 16.09 7.34 -5.89
N ARG A 79 16.99 7.79 -6.76
CA ARG A 79 18.24 8.50 -6.42
C ARG A 79 18.04 10.01 -6.19
N ASN A 80 16.82 10.48 -5.90
CA ASN A 80 16.58 11.92 -5.69
C ASN A 80 17.11 12.34 -4.30
N PHE A 81 18.32 12.90 -4.27
CA PHE A 81 19.25 12.99 -3.14
C PHE A 81 18.98 14.06 -2.06
N THR A 82 17.73 14.46 -1.84
CA THR A 82 17.37 15.50 -0.84
C THR A 82 16.47 15.00 0.30
N ARG A 83 16.37 13.69 0.51
CA ARG A 83 15.56 13.12 1.60
C ARG A 83 16.40 12.87 2.86
N GLU A 84 15.92 13.34 4.02
CA GLU A 84 16.49 12.92 5.30
C GLU A 84 16.38 11.40 5.49
N PRO A 85 17.36 10.74 6.13
CA PRO A 85 17.26 9.33 6.46
C PRO A 85 15.99 9.05 7.28
N ASN A 86 15.27 7.95 7.00
CA ASN A 86 14.06 7.57 7.74
C ASN A 86 14.28 7.42 9.26
N TRP A 87 15.53 7.19 9.68
CA TRP A 87 15.92 7.04 11.08
C TRP A 87 16.78 8.22 11.59
N SER A 88 16.61 9.42 11.00
CA SER A 88 17.07 10.65 11.66
C SER A 88 16.33 10.85 12.99
N PHE A 89 16.90 11.60 13.93
CA PHE A 89 16.26 11.83 15.22
C PHE A 89 14.83 12.39 15.09
N GLY A 90 14.63 13.34 14.17
CA GLY A 90 13.31 13.93 13.90
C GLY A 90 12.30 12.91 13.37
N GLN A 91 12.69 12.09 12.39
CA GLN A 91 11.83 11.04 11.83
C GLN A 91 11.52 9.94 12.85
N ALA A 92 12.51 9.54 13.65
CA ALA A 92 12.33 8.54 14.71
C ALA A 92 11.41 9.04 15.85
N PHE A 93 11.57 10.31 16.26
CA PHE A 93 10.68 10.94 17.25
C PHE A 93 9.23 11.01 16.74
N PHE A 94 9.05 11.43 15.49
CA PHE A 94 7.74 11.45 14.85
C PHE A 94 7.12 10.05 14.78
N PHE A 95 7.89 9.04 14.36
CA PHE A 95 7.44 7.65 14.31
C PHE A 95 6.97 7.15 15.68
N SER A 96 7.75 7.39 16.74
CA SER A 96 7.36 7.05 18.12
C SER A 96 6.02 7.69 18.50
N GLY A 97 5.78 8.95 18.10
CA GLY A 97 4.48 9.61 18.30
C GLY A 97 3.33 8.88 17.62
N THR A 98 3.51 8.39 16.38
CA THR A 98 2.48 7.61 15.67
C THR A 98 2.20 6.25 16.29
N VAL A 99 3.18 5.65 16.98
CA VAL A 99 3.01 4.39 17.73
C VAL A 99 2.16 4.62 18.97
N VAL A 100 2.51 5.62 19.79
CA VAL A 100 1.77 5.94 21.04
C VAL A 100 0.34 6.38 20.75
N THR A 101 0.12 7.12 19.66
CA THR A 101 -1.21 7.57 19.24
C THR A 101 -1.99 6.53 18.44
N THR A 102 -1.43 5.34 18.21
CA THR A 102 -2.04 4.24 17.43
C THR A 102 -2.35 4.59 15.96
N ILE A 103 -1.72 5.63 15.40
CA ILE A 103 -1.82 6.01 13.98
C ILE A 103 -1.06 4.99 13.09
N GLY A 104 0.15 4.61 13.49
CA GLY A 104 0.93 3.56 12.80
C GLY A 104 1.34 3.86 11.35
N ARG A 105 2.01 5.00 11.09
CA ARG A 105 2.50 5.30 9.73
C ARG A 105 3.70 4.42 9.35
N LYS A 106 3.70 3.90 8.13
CA LYS A 106 4.86 3.24 7.51
C LYS A 106 5.69 4.26 6.73
N PHE A 107 7.01 4.07 6.73
CA PHE A 107 7.90 4.82 5.84
C PHE A 107 7.83 4.21 4.45
N VAL A 108 7.42 5.02 3.48
CA VAL A 108 7.49 4.75 2.04
C VAL A 108 8.25 5.91 1.38
#